data_AF-A0A847WBT1-F1
#
_entry.id   AF-A0A847WBT1-F1
#
_cell.length_a   1.000
_cell.length_b   1.000
_cell.length_c   1.000
_cell.angle_alpha   90.00
_cell.angle_beta   90.00
_cell.angle_gamma   90.00
#
_symmetry.space_group_name_H-M   'P 1'
#
loop_
_entity.id
_entity.type
_entity.pdbx_description
1 polymer ?
#
loop_
_entity_poly.entity_id
_entity_poly.type
_entity_poly.pdbx_seq_one_letter_code
_entity_poly.pdbx_strand_id
1 'polypeptide(L)'
;MTDILLFALLSLFYLAAGIMLFIKYVHIFQLNSYKPQVQRIWVRDNIGSLLIKTVWALGAVYLVRELGSLGTALSAALFALVLLLNLPKKAKKPLVYTARVKRLLFTYVLIHAIIIAAGFFARDYMAFYSLVCSFCLVGAPWLVLFANAVNQPVERAINNRYINEAKAIIRDMPNLKVIGITGSYGKTSVKLYVEKLLSVKYNVLATPENYNTTLGVVRTIRERLKPTHQVFVCEMGARNIGDIKEICELVHPGMGIITSIGPCHLESFKTIENVLKTKFELIDALPEGGTAFLNMDNSYIAEKSINVKAVGYGTAGGEYKA
;
A
#
# COMPACT_ATOMS: atom_id res chain seq x y z
N MET A 1 -45.14 17.31 -5.20
CA MET A 1 -44.55 17.30 -3.84
C MET A 1 -44.10 15.88 -3.44
N THR A 2 -44.92 14.85 -3.70
CA THR A 2 -44.58 13.43 -3.50
C THR A 2 -43.34 12.96 -4.25
N ASP A 3 -43.17 13.34 -5.52
CA ASP A 3 -42.01 12.88 -6.32
C ASP A 3 -40.68 13.49 -5.85
N ILE A 4 -40.70 14.74 -5.37
CA ILE A 4 -39.52 15.41 -4.81
C ILE A 4 -39.10 14.72 -3.51
N LEU A 5 -40.07 14.36 -2.65
CA LEU A 5 -39.80 13.63 -1.41
C LEU A 5 -39.25 12.22 -1.68
N LEU A 6 -39.83 11.50 -2.65
CA LEU A 6 -39.37 10.17 -3.05
C LEU A 6 -37.97 10.23 -3.68
N PHE A 7 -37.69 11.24 -4.50
CA PHE A 7 -36.36 11.48 -5.06
C PHE A 7 -35.34 11.77 -3.97
N ALA A 8 -35.67 12.62 -2.99
CA ALA A 8 -34.79 12.93 -1.86
C ALA A 8 -34.51 11.68 -1.01
N LEU A 9 -35.52 10.85 -0.76
CA LEU A 9 -35.40 9.63 0.02
C LEU A 9 -34.57 8.56 -0.72
N LEU A 10 -34.79 8.37 -2.02
CA LEU A 10 -33.94 7.53 -2.87
C LEU A 10 -32.48 8.00 -2.84
N SER A 11 -32.27 9.31 -2.99
CA SER A 11 -30.94 9.93 -3.00
C SER A 11 -30.21 9.73 -1.67
N LEU A 12 -30.91 9.88 -0.55
CA LEU A 12 -30.36 9.68 0.79
C LEU A 12 -29.85 8.24 0.99
N PHE A 13 -30.70 7.24 0.72
CA PHE A 13 -30.32 5.84 0.91
C PHE A 13 -29.24 5.39 -0.07
N TYR A 14 -29.30 5.88 -1.31
CA TYR A 14 -28.23 5.65 -2.27
C TYR A 14 -26.90 6.23 -1.80
N LEU A 15 -26.84 7.52 -1.44
CA LEU A 15 -25.59 8.17 -1.03
C LEU A 15 -25.01 7.48 0.21
N ALA A 16 -25.85 7.12 1.18
CA ALA A 16 -25.43 6.37 2.35
C ALA A 16 -24.82 5.01 1.97
N ALA A 17 -25.50 4.23 1.11
CA ALA A 17 -25.02 2.91 0.68
C ALA A 17 -23.75 3.00 -0.17
N GLY A 18 -23.69 3.95 -1.09
CA GLY A 18 -22.56 4.22 -1.97
C GLY A 18 -21.31 4.62 -1.20
N ILE A 19 -21.42 5.60 -0.30
CA ILE A 19 -20.30 6.05 0.55
C ILE A 19 -19.80 4.90 1.42
N MET A 20 -20.72 4.14 2.04
CA MET A 20 -20.35 3.01 2.89
C MET A 20 -19.59 1.94 2.12
N LEU A 21 -20.08 1.55 0.94
CA LEU A 21 -19.42 0.58 0.09
C LEU A 21 -18.08 1.10 -0.41
N PHE A 22 -18.00 2.37 -0.80
CA PHE A 22 -16.74 2.97 -1.21
C PHE A 22 -15.72 2.97 -0.05
N ILE A 23 -16.11 3.33 1.16
CA ILE A 23 -15.26 3.26 2.37
C ILE A 23 -14.78 1.81 2.60
N LYS A 24 -15.66 0.82 2.46
CA LYS A 24 -15.29 -0.60 2.57
C LYS A 24 -14.24 -0.99 1.53
N TYR A 25 -14.39 -0.57 0.28
CA TYR A 25 -13.40 -0.87 -0.76
C TYR A 25 -12.11 -0.07 -0.62
N VAL A 26 -12.16 1.17 -0.13
CA VAL A 26 -10.96 1.94 0.25
C VAL A 26 -10.22 1.25 1.39
N HIS A 27 -10.94 0.68 2.36
CA HIS A 27 -10.34 -0.10 3.45
C HIS A 27 -9.64 -1.35 2.93
N ILE A 28 -10.28 -2.12 2.05
CA ILE A 28 -9.64 -3.28 1.39
C ILE A 28 -8.42 -2.82 0.59
N PHE A 29 -8.53 -1.73 -0.16
CA PHE A 29 -7.43 -1.19 -0.96
C PHE A 29 -6.25 -0.74 -0.08
N GLN A 30 -6.51 -0.15 1.08
CA GLN A 30 -5.50 0.21 2.08
C GLN A 30 -4.82 -1.03 2.67
N LEU A 31 -5.57 -2.09 2.99
CA LEU A 31 -4.99 -3.36 3.45
C LEU A 31 -4.10 -3.99 2.36
N ASN A 32 -4.47 -3.83 1.10
CA ASN A 32 -3.70 -4.24 -0.07
C ASN A 32 -2.55 -3.27 -0.41
N SER A 33 -2.14 -2.40 0.53
CA SER A 33 -1.04 -1.44 0.38
C SER A 33 -1.20 -0.51 -0.84
N TYR A 34 -2.45 -0.26 -1.24
CA TYR A 34 -2.84 0.55 -2.39
C TYR A 34 -2.22 0.08 -3.73
N LYS A 35 -1.97 -1.23 -3.89
CA LYS A 35 -1.48 -1.82 -5.14
C LYS A 35 -2.64 -2.16 -6.09
N PRO A 36 -2.78 -1.50 -7.25
CA PRO A 36 -3.89 -1.74 -8.17
C PRO A 36 -3.98 -3.19 -8.66
N GLN A 37 -2.84 -3.86 -8.87
CA GLN A 37 -2.82 -5.24 -9.35
C GLN A 37 -3.44 -6.21 -8.33
N VAL A 38 -3.10 -6.04 -7.06
CA VAL A 38 -3.64 -6.86 -5.95
C VAL A 38 -5.14 -6.64 -5.81
N GLN A 39 -5.59 -5.40 -5.94
CA GLN A 39 -7.01 -5.08 -5.90
C GLN A 39 -7.77 -5.70 -7.07
N ARG A 40 -7.20 -5.74 -8.28
CA ARG A 40 -7.81 -6.40 -9.45
C ARG A 40 -7.96 -7.91 -9.23
N ILE A 41 -6.95 -8.55 -8.65
CA ILE A 41 -7.02 -9.97 -8.25
C ILE A 41 -8.16 -10.17 -7.25
N TRP A 42 -8.22 -9.34 -6.22
CA TRP A 42 -9.31 -9.41 -5.23
C TRP A 42 -10.69 -9.26 -5.88
N VAL A 43 -10.85 -8.33 -6.83
CA VAL A 43 -12.10 -8.12 -7.57
C VAL A 43 -12.48 -9.37 -8.39
N ARG A 44 -11.52 -9.96 -9.10
CA ARG A 44 -11.71 -11.19 -9.87
C ARG A 44 -12.16 -12.34 -8.95
N ASP A 45 -11.47 -12.53 -7.83
CA ASP A 45 -11.74 -13.63 -6.91
C ASP A 45 -13.08 -13.44 -6.15
N ASN A 46 -13.66 -12.24 -6.19
CA ASN A 46 -14.95 -11.90 -5.56
C ASN A 46 -16.05 -11.56 -6.58
N ILE A 47 -15.89 -11.95 -7.85
CA ILE A 47 -16.80 -11.58 -8.93
C ILE A 47 -18.23 -12.05 -8.69
N GLY A 48 -18.44 -13.23 -8.08
CA GLY A 48 -19.77 -13.74 -7.74
C GLY A 48 -20.55 -12.79 -6.81
N SER A 49 -19.88 -12.21 -5.80
CA SER A 49 -20.53 -11.22 -4.91
C SER A 49 -20.88 -9.92 -5.62
N LEU A 50 -20.13 -9.57 -6.69
CA LEU A 50 -20.37 -8.39 -7.51
C LEU A 50 -21.53 -8.63 -8.47
N LEU A 51 -21.64 -9.82 -9.07
CA LEU A 51 -22.76 -10.19 -9.94
C LEU A 51 -24.10 -10.11 -9.22
N ILE A 52 -24.18 -10.59 -7.97
CA ILE A 52 -25.39 -10.46 -7.16
C ILE A 52 -25.78 -8.98 -7.01
N LYS A 53 -24.82 -8.10 -6.71
CA LYS A 53 -25.06 -6.65 -6.62
C LYS A 53 -25.48 -6.04 -7.95
N THR A 54 -25.01 -6.57 -9.08
CA THR A 54 -25.46 -6.16 -10.42
C THR A 54 -26.93 -6.46 -10.64
N VAL A 55 -27.41 -7.63 -10.19
CA VAL A 55 -28.84 -7.97 -10.29
C VAL A 55 -29.69 -7.00 -9.46
N TRP A 56 -29.30 -6.71 -8.21
CA TRP A 56 -29.98 -5.71 -7.37
C TRP A 56 -30.00 -4.32 -8.02
N ALA A 57 -28.87 -3.90 -8.58
CA ALA A 57 -28.70 -2.63 -9.26
C ALA A 57 -29.59 -2.51 -10.51
N LEU A 58 -29.65 -3.54 -11.35
CA LEU A 58 -30.52 -3.54 -12.53
C LEU A 58 -32.01 -3.58 -12.14
N GLY A 59 -32.36 -4.37 -11.12
CA GLY A 59 -33.71 -4.42 -10.57
C GLY A 59 -34.17 -3.05 -10.05
N ALA A 60 -33.31 -2.32 -9.34
CA ALA A 60 -33.60 -0.97 -8.85
C ALA A 60 -33.92 0.03 -9.99
N VAL A 61 -33.19 -0.03 -11.10
CA VAL A 61 -33.45 0.82 -12.30
C VAL A 61 -34.75 0.43 -12.96
N TYR A 62 -34.99 -0.86 -13.13
CA TYR A 62 -36.21 -1.38 -13.75
C TYR A 62 -37.46 -0.96 -12.97
N LEU A 63 -37.42 -1.09 -11.64
CA LEU A 63 -38.52 -0.68 -10.76
C LEU A 63 -38.85 0.80 -10.94
N VAL A 64 -37.84 1.69 -10.92
CA VAL A 64 -38.03 3.14 -11.10
C VAL A 64 -38.67 3.45 -12.46
N ARG A 65 -38.22 2.78 -13.52
CA ARG A 65 -38.70 3.03 -14.89
C ARG A 65 -40.14 2.58 -15.13
N GLU A 66 -40.51 1.38 -14.67
CA GLU A 66 -41.81 0.77 -14.99
C GLU A 66 -42.91 1.13 -13.99
N LEU A 67 -42.56 1.36 -12.72
CA LEU A 67 -43.53 1.56 -11.64
C LEU A 67 -43.59 2.99 -11.09
N GLY A 68 -42.84 3.93 -11.70
CA GLY A 68 -42.84 5.35 -11.33
C GLY A 68 -42.58 5.60 -9.84
N SER A 69 -43.53 6.22 -9.15
CA SER A 69 -43.42 6.57 -7.72
C SER A 69 -43.34 5.35 -6.80
N LEU A 70 -44.13 4.31 -7.05
CA LEU A 70 -44.05 3.02 -6.34
C LEU A 70 -42.68 2.37 -6.57
N GLY A 71 -42.21 2.39 -7.81
CA GLY A 71 -40.87 1.90 -8.19
C GLY A 71 -39.73 2.62 -7.47
N THR A 72 -39.86 3.93 -7.33
CA THR A 72 -38.90 4.78 -6.61
C THR A 72 -38.85 4.43 -5.12
N ALA A 73 -39.99 4.20 -4.48
CA ALA A 73 -40.05 3.76 -3.08
C ALA A 73 -39.44 2.36 -2.89
N LEU A 74 -39.71 1.41 -3.80
CA LEU A 74 -39.13 0.07 -3.77
C LEU A 74 -37.62 0.08 -3.98
N SER A 75 -37.13 0.91 -4.91
CA SER A 75 -35.70 1.12 -5.17
C SER A 75 -34.98 1.71 -3.95
N ALA A 76 -35.60 2.69 -3.28
CA ALA A 76 -35.07 3.22 -2.03
C ALA A 76 -34.98 2.17 -0.91
N ALA A 77 -36.02 1.35 -0.74
CA ALA A 77 -36.02 0.25 0.22
C ALA A 77 -34.92 -0.78 -0.07
N LEU A 78 -34.67 -1.08 -1.35
CA LEU A 78 -33.60 -1.95 -1.81
C LEU A 78 -32.22 -1.37 -1.46
N PHE A 79 -31.98 -0.07 -1.67
CA PHE A 79 -30.73 0.56 -1.25
C PHE A 79 -30.57 0.62 0.29
N ALA A 80 -31.66 0.82 1.03
CA ALA A 80 -31.65 0.71 2.49
C ALA A 80 -31.26 -0.71 2.94
N LEU A 81 -31.77 -1.75 2.28
CA LEU A 81 -31.37 -3.13 2.55
C LEU A 81 -29.88 -3.37 2.22
N VAL A 82 -29.39 -2.87 1.08
CA VAL A 82 -27.96 -2.95 0.72
C VAL A 82 -27.08 -2.29 1.77
N LEU A 83 -27.49 -1.12 2.29
CA LEU A 83 -26.82 -0.42 3.38
C LEU A 83 -26.73 -1.31 4.63
N LEU A 84 -27.86 -1.86 5.09
CA LEU A 84 -27.93 -2.71 6.28
C LEU A 84 -27.04 -3.96 6.16
N LEU A 85 -27.08 -4.62 5.00
CA LEU A 85 -26.28 -5.83 4.74
C LEU A 85 -24.77 -5.56 4.62
N ASN A 86 -24.37 -4.30 4.37
CA ASN A 86 -22.97 -3.91 4.21
C ASN A 86 -22.44 -3.06 5.37
N LEU A 87 -23.18 -2.96 6.48
CA LEU A 87 -22.72 -2.31 7.69
C LEU A 87 -21.33 -2.82 8.09
N PRO A 88 -20.40 -1.92 8.45
CA PRO A 88 -19.01 -2.28 8.70
C PRO A 88 -18.93 -3.24 9.90
N LYS A 89 -18.34 -4.41 9.66
CA LYS A 89 -18.02 -5.38 10.71
C LYS A 89 -16.69 -5.01 11.39
N LYS A 90 -16.50 -5.41 12.65
CA LYS A 90 -15.22 -5.22 13.35
C LYS A 90 -14.09 -5.90 12.56
N ALA A 91 -13.09 -5.12 12.15
CA ALA A 91 -11.93 -5.60 11.41
C ALA A 91 -10.72 -5.75 12.33
N LYS A 92 -9.87 -6.76 12.07
CA LYS A 92 -8.61 -6.97 12.81
C LYS A 92 -7.66 -5.76 12.71
N LYS A 93 -7.66 -5.07 11.57
CA LYS A 93 -6.97 -3.79 11.36
C LYS A 93 -7.99 -2.75 10.90
N PRO A 94 -8.28 -1.71 11.69
CA PRO A 94 -9.27 -0.71 11.32
C PRO A 94 -8.78 0.16 10.15
N LEU A 95 -9.72 0.80 9.45
CA LEU A 95 -9.40 1.83 8.47
C LEU A 95 -8.76 3.03 9.19
N VAL A 96 -7.62 3.50 8.69
CA VAL A 96 -6.97 4.71 9.19
C VAL A 96 -7.16 5.83 8.18
N TYR A 97 -7.78 6.92 8.59
CA TYR A 97 -8.06 8.09 7.74
C TYR A 97 -6.81 8.94 7.51
N THR A 98 -5.96 8.48 6.60
CA THR A 98 -4.78 9.21 6.13
C THR A 98 -5.16 10.33 5.16
N ALA A 99 -4.22 11.25 4.87
CA ALA A 99 -4.40 12.26 3.83
C ALA A 99 -4.73 11.64 2.46
N ARG A 100 -4.16 10.47 2.15
CA ARG A 100 -4.47 9.70 0.92
C ARG A 100 -5.90 9.20 0.90
N VAL A 101 -6.39 8.65 2.02
CA VAL A 101 -7.81 8.22 2.14
C VAL A 101 -8.74 9.41 1.96
N LYS A 102 -8.43 10.56 2.57
CA LYS A 102 -9.22 11.79 2.40
C LYS A 102 -9.28 12.24 0.94
N ARG A 103 -8.16 12.18 0.20
CA ARG A 103 -8.13 12.49 -1.25
C ARG A 103 -8.97 11.51 -2.07
N LEU A 104 -8.89 10.21 -1.79
CA LEU A 104 -9.74 9.20 -2.46
C LEU A 104 -11.23 9.48 -2.23
N LEU A 105 -11.62 9.80 -1.00
CA LEU A 105 -13.00 10.18 -0.66
C LEU A 105 -13.44 11.47 -1.34
N PHE A 106 -12.57 12.48 -1.39
CA PHE A 106 -12.84 13.74 -2.08
C PHE A 106 -13.07 13.51 -3.59
N THR A 107 -12.19 12.75 -4.25
CA THR A 107 -12.35 12.41 -5.67
C THR A 107 -13.63 11.61 -5.90
N TYR A 108 -13.97 10.68 -5.01
CA TYR A 108 -15.24 9.96 -5.08
C TYR A 108 -16.44 10.91 -5.04
N VAL A 109 -16.50 11.80 -4.05
CA VAL A 109 -17.60 12.79 -3.92
C VAL A 109 -17.66 13.70 -5.15
N LEU A 110 -16.52 14.17 -5.66
CA LEU A 110 -16.46 15.03 -6.85
C LEU A 110 -16.99 14.32 -8.10
N ILE A 111 -16.58 13.06 -8.33
CA ILE A 111 -17.10 12.25 -9.44
C ILE A 111 -18.62 12.12 -9.33
N HIS A 112 -19.14 11.86 -8.13
CA HIS A 112 -20.58 11.70 -7.92
C HIS A 112 -21.33 13.01 -8.14
N ALA A 113 -20.79 14.14 -7.66
CA ALA A 113 -21.37 15.45 -7.90
C ALA A 113 -21.45 15.77 -9.40
N ILE A 114 -20.41 15.46 -10.18
CA ILE A 114 -20.40 15.66 -11.63
C ILE A 114 -21.44 14.77 -12.32
N ILE A 115 -21.54 13.49 -11.95
CA ILE A 115 -22.51 12.59 -12.59
C ILE A 115 -23.96 13.01 -12.24
N ILE A 116 -24.22 13.40 -11.00
CA ILE A 116 -25.53 13.91 -10.58
C ILE A 116 -25.87 15.20 -11.35
N ALA A 117 -24.92 16.13 -11.45
CA ALA A 117 -25.08 17.36 -12.22
C ALA A 117 -25.39 17.09 -13.70
N ALA A 118 -24.69 16.14 -14.32
CA ALA A 118 -24.95 15.73 -15.70
C ALA A 118 -26.35 15.13 -15.88
N GLY A 119 -26.85 14.42 -14.86
CA GLY A 119 -28.18 13.81 -14.88
C GLY A 119 -29.34 14.78 -14.91
N PHE A 120 -29.17 16.00 -14.40
CA PHE A 120 -30.21 17.04 -14.51
C PHE A 120 -30.49 17.48 -15.94
N PHE A 121 -29.58 17.21 -16.88
CA PHE A 121 -29.77 17.50 -18.31
C PHE A 121 -30.41 16.32 -19.08
N ALA A 122 -30.63 15.18 -18.43
CA ALA A 122 -31.31 14.04 -19.05
C ALA A 122 -32.83 14.26 -19.11
N ARG A 123 -33.47 13.84 -20.21
CA ARG A 123 -34.93 13.93 -20.37
C ARG A 123 -35.70 13.15 -19.29
N ASP A 124 -35.12 12.05 -18.81
CA ASP A 124 -35.63 11.24 -17.70
C ASP A 124 -34.60 11.21 -16.56
N TYR A 125 -34.57 12.29 -15.78
CA TYR A 125 -33.58 12.49 -14.73
C TYR A 125 -33.67 11.42 -13.62
N MET A 126 -34.87 10.86 -13.36
CA MET A 126 -35.05 9.85 -12.30
C MET A 126 -34.52 8.48 -12.72
N ALA A 127 -34.82 8.02 -13.93
CA ALA A 127 -34.27 6.77 -14.45
C ALA A 127 -32.75 6.88 -14.65
N PHE A 128 -32.27 8.03 -15.15
CA PHE A 128 -30.84 8.30 -15.28
C PHE A 128 -30.15 8.29 -13.91
N TYR A 129 -30.72 8.96 -12.91
CA TYR A 129 -30.20 8.98 -11.55
C TYR A 129 -30.12 7.56 -10.98
N SER A 130 -31.19 6.76 -11.09
CA SER A 130 -31.18 5.38 -10.62
C SER A 130 -30.14 4.52 -11.34
N LEU A 131 -29.94 4.71 -12.65
CA LEU A 131 -28.93 3.99 -13.44
C LEU A 131 -27.52 4.29 -12.95
N VAL A 132 -27.21 5.57 -12.75
CA VAL A 132 -25.94 6.02 -12.18
C VAL A 132 -25.72 5.42 -10.81
N CYS A 133 -26.76 5.44 -9.96
CA CYS A 133 -26.68 4.91 -8.60
C CYS A 133 -26.29 3.44 -8.59
N SER A 134 -27.02 2.68 -9.41
CA SER A 134 -26.80 1.26 -9.65
C SER A 134 -25.40 0.96 -10.21
N PHE A 135 -24.93 1.74 -11.17
CA PHE A 135 -23.58 1.61 -11.71
C PHE A 135 -22.50 1.86 -10.65
N CYS A 136 -22.66 2.89 -9.81
CA CYS A 136 -21.69 3.21 -8.76
C CYS A 136 -21.61 2.13 -7.67
N LEU A 137 -22.72 1.47 -7.34
CA LEU A 137 -22.74 0.40 -6.33
C LEU A 137 -22.00 -0.84 -6.81
N VAL A 138 -22.27 -1.26 -8.06
CA VAL A 138 -21.60 -2.41 -8.69
C VAL A 138 -20.13 -2.08 -8.99
N GLY A 139 -19.91 -0.87 -9.49
CA GLY A 139 -18.61 -0.34 -9.89
C GLY A 139 -17.73 0.09 -8.72
N ALA A 140 -18.19 0.06 -7.47
CA ALA A 140 -17.46 0.61 -6.33
C ALA A 140 -15.99 0.12 -6.19
N PRO A 141 -15.65 -1.17 -6.39
CA PRO A 141 -14.24 -1.60 -6.39
C PRO A 141 -13.40 -0.97 -7.52
N TRP A 142 -14.01 -0.76 -8.68
CA TRP A 142 -13.38 -0.14 -9.86
C TRP A 142 -13.29 1.38 -9.70
N LEU A 143 -14.27 2.01 -9.06
CA LEU A 143 -14.25 3.43 -8.72
C LEU A 143 -13.11 3.76 -7.76
N VAL A 144 -12.75 2.85 -6.83
CA VAL A 144 -11.55 3.03 -5.99
C VAL A 144 -10.28 3.04 -6.85
N LEU A 145 -10.17 2.13 -7.83
CA LEU A 145 -9.03 2.09 -8.75
C LEU A 145 -8.96 3.34 -9.64
N PHE A 146 -10.11 3.80 -10.13
CA PHE A 146 -10.23 5.00 -10.93
C PHE A 146 -9.87 6.26 -10.11
N ALA A 147 -10.43 6.41 -8.92
CA ALA A 147 -10.10 7.52 -8.01
C ALA A 147 -8.60 7.51 -7.66
N ASN A 148 -8.00 6.34 -7.48
CA ASN A 148 -6.55 6.23 -7.29
C ASN A 148 -5.75 6.64 -8.53
N ALA A 149 -6.22 6.32 -9.75
CA ALA A 149 -5.57 6.75 -10.98
C ALA A 149 -5.62 8.28 -11.14
N VAL A 150 -6.78 8.89 -10.89
CA VAL A 150 -6.97 10.35 -10.90
C VAL A 150 -6.05 11.05 -9.89
N ASN A 151 -5.92 10.48 -8.68
CA ASN A 151 -5.04 11.04 -7.63
C ASN A 151 -3.55 10.72 -7.83
N GLN A 152 -3.19 9.83 -8.75
CA GLN A 152 -1.82 9.33 -8.89
C GLN A 152 -0.78 10.44 -9.11
N PRO A 153 -1.02 11.49 -9.92
CA PRO A 153 -0.06 12.58 -10.10
C PRO A 153 0.24 13.31 -8.78
N VAL A 154 -0.79 13.56 -7.98
CA VAL A 154 -0.67 14.22 -6.67
C VAL A 154 0.08 13.32 -5.67
N GLU A 155 -0.26 12.03 -5.62
CA GLU A 155 0.46 11.07 -4.77
C GLU A 155 1.94 10.98 -5.14
N ARG A 156 2.26 10.93 -6.44
CA ARG A 156 3.64 10.91 -6.93
C ARG A 156 4.39 12.19 -6.56
N ALA A 157 3.77 13.36 -6.75
CA ALA A 157 4.37 14.63 -6.37
C ALA A 157 4.69 14.70 -4.87
N ILE A 158 3.76 14.27 -4.02
CA ILE A 158 3.95 14.22 -2.56
C ILE A 158 5.08 13.24 -2.19
N ASN A 159 5.06 12.03 -2.73
CA ASN A 159 6.08 11.02 -2.45
C ASN A 159 7.47 11.49 -2.91
N ASN A 160 7.58 12.06 -4.11
CA ASN A 160 8.83 12.58 -4.64
C ASN A 160 9.37 13.72 -3.77
N ARG A 161 8.50 14.61 -3.29
CA ARG A 161 8.89 15.65 -2.34
C ARG A 161 9.49 15.04 -1.07
N TYR A 162 8.82 14.05 -0.46
CA TYR A 162 9.34 13.41 0.76
C TYR A 162 10.65 12.65 0.51
N ILE A 163 10.78 11.97 -0.63
CA ILE A 163 12.03 11.31 -1.03
C ILE A 163 13.15 12.34 -1.17
N ASN A 164 12.90 13.46 -1.85
CA ASN A 164 13.89 14.52 -2.04
C ASN A 164 14.30 15.18 -0.72
N GLU A 165 13.35 15.42 0.18
CA GLU A 165 13.63 15.91 1.54
C GLU A 165 14.51 14.91 2.32
N ALA A 166 14.20 13.61 2.26
CA ALA A 166 15.02 12.58 2.90
C ALA A 166 16.44 12.48 2.29
N LYS A 167 16.56 12.57 0.96
CA LYS A 167 17.86 12.61 0.26
C LYS A 167 18.68 13.84 0.68
N ALA A 168 18.04 15.00 0.82
CA ALA A 168 18.72 16.21 1.30
C ALA A 168 19.26 16.03 2.73
N ILE A 169 18.45 15.47 3.65
CA ILE A 169 18.89 15.19 5.03
C ILE A 169 20.11 14.26 5.04
N ILE A 170 20.11 13.18 4.26
CA ILE A 170 21.25 12.24 4.18
C ILE A 170 22.48 12.94 3.61
N ARG A 171 22.34 13.72 2.53
CA ARG A 171 23.44 14.46 1.90
C ARG A 171 24.08 15.47 2.86
N ASP A 172 23.29 16.10 3.71
CA ASP A 172 23.77 17.08 4.69
C ASP A 172 24.44 16.41 5.92
N MET A 173 24.55 15.06 5.92
CA MET A 173 25.21 14.27 6.97
C MET A 173 26.34 13.40 6.38
N PRO A 174 27.42 13.98 5.82
CA PRO A 174 28.45 13.22 5.09
C PRO A 174 29.23 12.20 5.93
N ASN A 175 29.22 12.36 7.26
CA ASN A 175 29.89 11.45 8.20
C ASN A 175 28.95 10.34 8.74
N LEU A 176 27.69 10.30 8.32
CA LEU A 176 26.72 9.30 8.76
C LEU A 176 27.10 7.92 8.19
N LYS A 177 27.30 6.95 9.08
CA LYS A 177 27.56 5.57 8.69
C LYS A 177 26.24 4.84 8.51
N VAL A 178 25.95 4.37 7.30
CA VAL A 178 24.72 3.65 7.00
C VAL A 178 24.98 2.15 6.87
N ILE A 179 24.23 1.35 7.64
CA ILE A 179 24.27 -0.11 7.64
C ILE A 179 22.93 -0.62 7.12
N GLY A 180 22.92 -1.23 5.93
CA GLY A 180 21.74 -1.91 5.40
C GLY A 180 21.63 -3.34 5.92
N ILE A 181 20.41 -3.78 6.25
CA ILE A 181 20.13 -5.15 6.70
C ILE A 181 18.98 -5.73 5.89
N THR A 182 19.20 -6.85 5.21
CA THR A 182 18.16 -7.56 4.46
C THR A 182 18.26 -9.07 4.63
N GLY A 183 17.26 -9.78 4.09
CA GLY A 183 17.14 -11.24 4.14
C GLY A 183 15.70 -11.71 4.18
N SER A 184 15.49 -13.01 4.04
CA SER A 184 14.16 -13.62 4.20
C SER A 184 13.73 -13.61 5.67
N TYR A 185 14.63 -13.99 6.58
CA TYR A 185 14.35 -14.14 8.01
C TYR A 185 15.40 -13.45 8.89
N GLY A 186 15.07 -13.13 10.14
CA GLY A 186 16.03 -12.63 11.15
C GLY A 186 16.45 -11.16 11.04
N LYS A 187 16.01 -10.42 10.00
CA LYS A 187 16.33 -9.00 9.79
C LYS A 187 16.13 -8.13 11.02
N THR A 188 14.94 -8.20 11.63
CA THR A 188 14.57 -7.36 12.78
C THR A 188 15.40 -7.68 14.01
N SER A 189 15.67 -8.97 14.28
CA SER A 189 16.53 -9.38 15.40
C SER A 189 17.96 -8.87 15.22
N VAL A 190 18.53 -9.05 14.01
CA VAL A 190 19.89 -8.57 13.70
C VAL A 190 19.98 -7.05 13.80
N LYS A 191 18.98 -6.31 13.30
CA LYS A 191 18.89 -4.86 13.48
C LYS A 191 18.96 -4.48 14.96
N LEU A 192 18.17 -5.12 15.81
CA LEU A 192 18.12 -4.81 17.25
C LEU A 192 19.47 -5.10 17.93
N TYR A 193 20.14 -6.19 17.57
CA TYR A 193 21.48 -6.49 18.08
C TYR A 193 22.51 -5.45 17.63
N VAL A 194 22.54 -5.13 16.33
CA VAL A 194 23.46 -4.12 15.77
C VAL A 194 23.22 -2.75 16.40
N GLU A 195 21.95 -2.33 16.51
CA GLU A 195 21.57 -1.09 17.17
C GLU A 195 22.06 -1.06 18.61
N LYS A 196 21.78 -2.11 19.40
CA LYS A 196 22.14 -2.14 20.82
C LYS A 196 23.64 -2.15 21.05
N LEU A 197 24.38 -2.93 20.27
CA LEU A 197 25.84 -3.03 20.39
C LEU A 197 26.53 -1.72 19.97
N LEU A 198 26.11 -1.11 18.85
CA LEU A 198 26.70 0.14 18.40
C LEU A 198 26.33 1.32 19.28
N SER A 199 25.16 1.29 19.93
CA SER A 199 24.72 2.33 20.87
C SER A 199 25.61 2.45 22.11
N VAL A 200 26.50 1.49 22.37
CA VAL A 200 27.51 1.58 23.44
C VAL A 200 28.50 2.73 23.18
N LYS A 201 28.78 3.02 21.91
CA LYS A 201 29.80 4.02 21.52
C LYS A 201 29.25 5.14 20.63
N TYR A 202 28.25 4.85 19.81
CA TYR A 202 27.74 5.77 18.81
C TYR A 202 26.31 6.20 19.14
N ASN A 203 25.91 7.38 18.68
CA ASN A 203 24.50 7.72 18.61
C ASN A 203 23.85 7.05 17.39
N VAL A 204 23.00 6.05 17.62
CA VAL A 204 22.45 5.18 16.57
C VAL A 204 20.97 5.45 16.37
N LEU A 205 20.55 5.55 15.11
CA LEU A 205 19.14 5.44 14.72
C LEU A 205 18.95 4.10 14.00
N ALA A 206 17.94 3.33 14.39
CA ALA A 206 17.49 2.19 13.59
C ALA A 206 16.08 2.40 13.03
N THR A 207 15.75 1.76 11.91
CA THR A 207 14.38 1.80 11.39
C THR A 207 13.39 1.15 12.36
N PRO A 208 12.27 1.82 12.71
CA PRO A 208 11.23 1.23 13.55
C PRO A 208 10.66 -0.03 12.89
N GLU A 209 10.22 -1.00 13.70
CA GLU A 209 9.83 -2.37 13.29
C GLU A 209 9.29 -2.51 11.85
N ASN A 210 8.20 -1.84 11.51
CA ASN A 210 7.52 -2.03 10.22
C ASN A 210 7.96 -1.05 9.12
N TYR A 211 8.99 -0.23 9.34
CA TYR A 211 9.41 0.84 8.42
C TYR A 211 10.58 0.37 7.56
N ASN A 212 10.35 -0.72 6.83
CA ASN A 212 11.35 -1.38 5.99
C ASN A 212 11.07 -1.27 4.48
N THR A 213 10.03 -0.53 4.09
CA THR A 213 9.79 -0.12 2.68
C THR A 213 10.41 1.25 2.41
N THR A 214 10.61 1.62 1.14
CA THR A 214 11.17 2.93 0.74
C THR A 214 10.50 4.10 1.47
N LEU A 215 9.17 4.19 1.43
CA LEU A 215 8.45 5.27 2.12
C LEU A 215 8.53 5.16 3.66
N GLY A 216 8.66 3.95 4.21
CA GLY A 216 8.92 3.76 5.65
C GLY A 216 10.30 4.28 6.07
N VAL A 217 11.32 4.03 5.24
CA VAL A 217 12.68 4.55 5.44
C VAL A 217 12.71 6.07 5.29
N VAL A 218 12.10 6.62 4.23
CA VAL A 218 11.91 8.07 4.04
C VAL A 218 11.28 8.71 5.28
N ARG A 219 10.24 8.09 5.82
CA ARG A 219 9.57 8.57 7.04
C ARG A 219 10.51 8.56 8.24
N THR A 220 11.28 7.49 8.43
CA THR A 220 12.27 7.38 9.51
C THR A 220 13.30 8.50 9.42
N ILE A 221 13.83 8.76 8.22
CA ILE A 221 14.81 9.82 7.98
C ILE A 221 14.20 11.18 8.32
N ARG A 222 13.04 11.51 7.75
CA ARG A 222 12.41 12.84 7.93
C ARG A 222 11.94 13.12 9.36
N GLU A 223 11.43 12.11 10.06
CA GLU A 223 10.82 12.30 11.38
C GLU A 223 11.78 12.07 12.54
N ARG A 224 12.87 11.29 12.35
CA ARG A 224 13.69 10.80 13.45
C ARG A 224 15.20 11.00 13.28
N LEU A 225 15.71 11.09 12.05
CA LEU A 225 17.13 11.32 11.84
C LEU A 225 17.48 12.77 12.23
N LYS A 226 18.57 12.89 13.00
CA LYS A 226 19.07 14.14 13.58
C LYS A 226 20.56 14.25 13.31
N PRO A 227 21.12 15.48 13.19
CA PRO A 227 22.56 15.68 12.98
C PRO A 227 23.47 15.02 14.01
N THR A 228 22.96 14.74 15.21
CA THR A 228 23.71 14.06 16.28
C THR A 228 23.90 12.57 16.05
N HIS A 229 23.12 11.95 15.15
CA HIS A 229 23.27 10.52 14.86
C HIS A 229 24.52 10.27 14.02
N GLN A 230 25.27 9.26 14.41
CA GLN A 230 26.52 8.86 13.77
C GLN A 230 26.36 7.58 12.95
N VAL A 231 25.37 6.75 13.30
CA VAL A 231 25.06 5.51 12.61
C VAL A 231 23.56 5.44 12.32
N PHE A 232 23.21 5.03 11.09
CA PHE A 232 21.86 4.69 10.70
C PHE A 232 21.77 3.21 10.29
N VAL A 233 21.03 2.42 11.07
CA VAL A 233 20.78 1.00 10.81
C VAL A 233 19.45 0.85 10.08
N CYS A 234 19.52 0.56 8.79
CA CYS A 234 18.38 0.51 7.89
C CYS A 234 17.97 -0.93 7.59
N GLU A 235 16.87 -1.39 8.21
CA GLU A 235 16.21 -2.64 7.79
C GLU A 235 15.51 -2.45 6.44
N MET A 236 15.82 -3.32 5.48
CA MET A 236 15.32 -3.24 4.10
C MET A 236 14.47 -4.46 3.77
N GLY A 237 13.17 -4.23 3.60
CA GLY A 237 12.17 -5.20 3.19
C GLY A 237 11.97 -5.16 1.68
N ALA A 238 11.65 -6.30 1.09
CA ALA A 238 11.33 -6.36 -0.33
C ALA A 238 10.26 -7.42 -0.60
N ARG A 239 9.35 -7.07 -1.51
CA ARG A 239 8.34 -7.96 -2.09
C ARG A 239 8.47 -8.07 -3.61
N ASN A 240 9.10 -7.11 -4.25
CA ASN A 240 9.35 -7.08 -5.69
C ASN A 240 10.84 -6.84 -5.94
N ILE A 241 11.29 -7.25 -7.12
CA ILE A 241 12.64 -6.93 -7.63
C ILE A 241 12.76 -5.40 -7.72
N GLY A 242 13.90 -4.85 -7.27
CA GLY A 242 14.19 -3.42 -7.23
C GLY A 242 13.80 -2.72 -5.92
N ASP A 243 13.02 -3.36 -5.03
CA ASP A 243 12.60 -2.73 -3.77
C ASP A 243 13.81 -2.43 -2.86
N ILE A 244 14.85 -3.29 -2.83
CA ILE A 244 16.06 -3.06 -2.01
C ILE A 244 16.93 -1.99 -2.68
N LYS A 245 17.09 -2.07 -4.00
CA LYS A 245 17.82 -1.07 -4.79
C LYS A 245 17.29 0.35 -4.55
N GLU A 246 15.96 0.54 -4.57
CA GLU A 246 15.34 1.85 -4.32
C GLU A 246 15.72 2.43 -2.95
N ILE A 247 15.79 1.58 -1.92
CA ILE A 247 16.23 2.00 -0.58
C ILE A 247 17.72 2.32 -0.60
N CYS A 248 18.55 1.53 -1.27
CA CYS A 248 19.99 1.78 -1.37
C CYS A 248 20.31 3.10 -2.10
N GLU A 249 19.55 3.44 -3.15
CA GLU A 249 19.64 4.73 -3.85
C GLU A 249 19.18 5.93 -2.99
N LEU A 250 18.47 5.69 -1.89
CA LEU A 250 18.07 6.72 -0.93
C LEU A 250 19.12 6.90 0.18
N VAL A 251 19.67 5.81 0.71
CA VAL A 251 20.46 5.84 1.96
C VAL A 251 21.96 5.60 1.76
N HIS A 252 22.38 5.15 0.58
CA HIS A 252 23.78 4.91 0.22
C HIS A 252 24.57 4.11 1.29
N PRO A 253 24.20 2.84 1.54
CA PRO A 253 24.83 2.04 2.59
C PRO A 253 26.32 1.83 2.32
N GLY A 254 27.17 2.04 3.34
CA GLY A 254 28.59 1.66 3.29
C GLY A 254 28.84 0.24 3.77
N MET A 255 27.87 -0.35 4.48
CA MET A 255 27.90 -1.72 4.98
C MET A 255 26.56 -2.39 4.71
N GLY A 256 26.59 -3.68 4.34
CA GLY A 256 25.39 -4.46 4.03
C GLY A 256 25.42 -5.82 4.73
N ILE A 257 24.33 -6.19 5.39
CA ILE A 257 24.17 -7.49 6.05
C ILE A 257 23.06 -8.28 5.34
N ILE A 258 23.39 -9.49 4.87
CA ILE A 258 22.38 -10.47 4.44
C ILE A 258 22.26 -11.55 5.51
N THR A 259 21.07 -11.68 6.10
CA THR A 259 20.82 -12.62 7.20
C THR A 259 20.55 -14.05 6.74
N SER A 260 19.69 -14.22 5.74
CA SER A 260 19.32 -15.51 5.17
C SER A 260 18.60 -15.34 3.83
N ILE A 261 18.68 -16.36 2.98
CA ILE A 261 17.88 -16.50 1.77
C ILE A 261 17.01 -17.75 1.91
N GLY A 262 15.72 -17.61 1.61
CA GLY A 262 14.74 -18.69 1.71
C GLY A 262 13.40 -18.29 1.10
N PRO A 263 12.48 -19.26 0.92
CA PRO A 263 11.23 -19.07 0.17
C PRO A 263 10.29 -18.11 0.91
N CYS A 264 10.26 -16.84 0.48
CA CYS A 264 9.42 -15.81 1.06
C CYS A 264 8.82 -14.96 -0.06
N HIS A 265 7.55 -14.53 0.10
CA HIS A 265 6.83 -13.71 -0.89
C HIS A 265 6.86 -14.27 -2.33
N LEU A 266 6.83 -15.59 -2.49
CA LEU A 266 6.92 -16.26 -3.81
C LEU A 266 5.77 -15.88 -4.75
N GLU A 267 4.62 -15.47 -4.23
CA GLU A 267 3.53 -14.90 -5.05
C GLU A 267 3.98 -13.69 -5.89
N SER A 268 4.92 -12.90 -5.36
CA SER A 268 5.48 -11.72 -6.04
C SER A 268 6.82 -12.02 -6.72
N PHE A 269 7.73 -12.73 -6.04
CA PHE A 269 9.05 -13.05 -6.57
C PHE A 269 9.05 -14.18 -7.60
N LYS A 270 8.04 -15.04 -7.62
CA LYS A 270 7.90 -16.23 -8.47
C LYS A 270 8.90 -17.35 -8.19
N THR A 271 10.19 -17.05 -8.02
CA THR A 271 11.26 -18.03 -7.83
C THR A 271 12.22 -17.63 -6.71
N ILE A 272 13.01 -18.60 -6.21
CA ILE A 272 14.00 -18.35 -5.15
C ILE A 272 15.19 -17.54 -5.68
N GLU A 273 15.54 -17.70 -6.95
CA GLU A 273 16.61 -16.93 -7.62
C GLU A 273 16.27 -15.45 -7.66
N ASN A 274 14.99 -15.11 -7.85
CA ASN A 274 14.53 -13.72 -7.77
C ASN A 274 14.60 -13.17 -6.34
N VAL A 275 14.34 -14.01 -5.32
CA VAL A 275 14.56 -13.62 -3.91
C VAL A 275 16.04 -13.33 -3.71
N LEU A 276 16.92 -14.26 -4.09
CA LEU A 276 18.37 -14.13 -3.99
C LEU A 276 18.85 -12.84 -4.66
N LYS A 277 18.53 -12.66 -5.94
CA LYS A 277 18.88 -11.46 -6.73
C LYS A 277 18.42 -10.18 -6.04
N THR A 278 17.17 -10.14 -5.56
CA THR A 278 16.62 -8.95 -4.90
C THR A 278 17.33 -8.64 -3.58
N LYS A 279 17.70 -9.65 -2.79
CA LYS A 279 18.44 -9.42 -1.53
C LYS A 279 19.89 -8.96 -1.80
N PHE A 280 20.51 -9.48 -2.85
CA PHE A 280 21.85 -9.09 -3.26
C PHE A 280 21.94 -7.67 -3.85
N GLU A 281 20.82 -7.05 -4.24
CA GLU A 281 20.79 -5.62 -4.59
C GLU A 281 21.43 -4.72 -3.51
N LEU A 282 21.38 -5.12 -2.24
CA LEU A 282 22.07 -4.41 -1.15
C LEU A 282 23.59 -4.46 -1.31
N ILE A 283 24.13 -5.64 -1.64
CA ILE A 283 25.58 -5.85 -1.77
C ILE A 283 26.08 -5.21 -3.07
N ASP A 284 25.30 -5.35 -4.16
CA ASP A 284 25.58 -4.72 -5.45
C ASP A 284 25.60 -3.18 -5.37
N ALA A 285 24.90 -2.59 -4.39
CA ALA A 285 24.83 -1.15 -4.18
C ALA A 285 25.91 -0.60 -3.22
N LEU A 286 26.73 -1.46 -2.61
CA LEU A 286 27.82 -1.00 -1.75
C LEU A 286 28.89 -0.28 -2.59
N PRO A 287 29.46 0.83 -2.10
CA PRO A 287 30.53 1.54 -2.81
C PRO A 287 31.83 0.72 -2.80
N GLU A 288 32.80 1.16 -3.60
CA GLU A 288 34.17 0.66 -3.49
C GLU A 288 34.70 0.85 -2.06
N GLY A 289 35.29 -0.19 -1.48
CA GLY A 289 35.68 -0.22 -0.07
C GLY A 289 34.54 -0.52 0.92
N GLY A 290 33.30 -0.65 0.45
CA GLY A 290 32.16 -1.12 1.25
C GLY A 290 32.35 -2.54 1.76
N THR A 291 31.67 -2.89 2.85
CA THR A 291 31.80 -4.21 3.49
C THR A 291 30.46 -4.96 3.53
N ALA A 292 30.47 -6.18 3.00
CA ALA A 292 29.37 -7.13 3.07
C ALA A 292 29.55 -8.06 4.28
N PHE A 293 28.49 -8.33 5.02
CA PHE A 293 28.43 -9.32 6.09
C PHE A 293 27.44 -10.42 5.70
N LEU A 294 27.95 -11.63 5.56
CA LEU A 294 27.23 -12.71 4.88
C LEU A 294 27.15 -13.97 5.73
N ASN A 295 25.95 -14.51 5.86
CA ASN A 295 25.72 -15.77 6.55
C ASN A 295 26.17 -16.94 5.65
N MET A 296 27.32 -17.52 5.98
CA MET A 296 27.96 -18.60 5.22
C MET A 296 27.35 -19.98 5.48
N ASP A 297 26.46 -20.13 6.46
CA ASP A 297 25.68 -21.36 6.64
C ASP A 297 24.52 -21.47 5.64
N ASN A 298 24.16 -20.37 4.96
CA ASN A 298 23.12 -20.38 3.94
C ASN A 298 23.77 -20.65 2.56
N SER A 299 23.49 -21.81 1.98
CA SER A 299 24.10 -22.25 0.70
C SER A 299 23.93 -21.22 -0.43
N TYR A 300 22.74 -20.63 -0.58
CA TYR A 300 22.49 -19.61 -1.59
C TYR A 300 23.39 -18.37 -1.47
N ILE A 301 23.78 -18.02 -0.24
CA ILE A 301 24.69 -16.90 0.02
C ILE A 301 26.13 -17.36 -0.22
N ALA A 302 26.50 -18.53 0.29
CA ALA A 302 27.87 -19.05 0.23
C ALA A 302 28.34 -19.31 -1.21
N GLU A 303 27.45 -19.71 -2.11
CA GLU A 303 27.76 -19.99 -3.52
C GLU A 303 27.89 -18.71 -4.38
N LYS A 304 27.52 -17.54 -3.84
CA LYS A 304 27.49 -16.30 -4.62
C LYS A 304 28.86 -15.62 -4.65
N SER A 305 29.36 -15.31 -5.83
CA SER A 305 30.55 -14.47 -6.00
C SER A 305 30.26 -13.02 -5.62
N ILE A 306 31.18 -12.39 -4.89
CA ILE A 306 31.06 -11.01 -4.38
C ILE A 306 32.32 -10.23 -4.76
N ASN A 307 32.12 -8.99 -5.23
CA ASN A 307 33.20 -8.12 -5.72
C ASN A 307 33.59 -7.00 -4.72
N VAL A 308 33.09 -7.08 -3.48
CA VAL A 308 33.40 -6.16 -2.38
C VAL A 308 34.02 -6.94 -1.22
N LYS A 309 34.61 -6.23 -0.25
CA LYS A 309 35.10 -6.87 0.97
C LYS A 309 33.96 -7.61 1.65
N ALA A 310 34.11 -8.91 1.84
CA ALA A 310 33.11 -9.76 2.47
C ALA A 310 33.65 -10.32 3.79
N VAL A 311 32.81 -10.28 4.83
CA VAL A 311 33.04 -10.91 6.13
C VAL A 311 32.00 -12.00 6.30
N GLY A 312 32.46 -13.25 6.28
CA GLY A 312 31.60 -14.42 6.46
C GLY A 312 31.36 -14.72 7.94
N TYR A 313 30.10 -14.95 8.33
CA TYR A 313 29.73 -15.42 9.65
C TYR A 313 28.84 -16.66 9.58
N GLY A 314 28.83 -17.47 10.64
CA GLY A 314 28.01 -18.68 10.72
C GLY A 314 28.27 -19.48 11.98
N THR A 315 27.67 -20.66 12.06
CA THR A 315 27.92 -21.69 13.07
C THR A 315 28.93 -22.71 12.55
N ALA A 316 28.90 -23.02 11.25
CA ALA A 316 29.83 -23.93 10.61
C ALA A 316 30.72 -23.22 9.57
N GLY A 317 30.16 -22.28 8.82
CA GLY A 317 30.83 -21.53 7.76
C GLY A 317 31.33 -20.15 8.21
N GLY A 318 32.26 -19.58 7.44
CA GLY A 318 32.75 -18.21 7.62
C GLY A 318 33.96 -18.05 8.54
N GLU A 319 34.47 -16.82 8.59
CA GLU A 319 35.62 -16.41 9.41
C GLU A 319 35.22 -16.30 10.88
N TYR A 320 34.00 -15.80 11.13
CA TYR A 320 33.47 -15.62 12.48
C TYR A 320 32.45 -16.70 12.79
N LYS A 321 32.84 -17.61 13.68
CA LYS A 321 32.02 -18.74 14.12
C LYS A 321 31.55 -18.54 15.55
N ALA A 322 30.30 -18.92 15.81
CA ALA A 322 29.72 -19.00 17.15
C ALA A 322 29.80 -20.42 17.71
#